data_AF-A0A5A9N8A6-F1
#
_entry.id   AF-A0A5A9N8A6-F1
#
_cell.length_a   1.000
_cell.length_b   1.000
_cell.length_c   1.000
_cell.angle_alpha   90.00
_cell.angle_beta   90.00
_cell.angle_gamma   90.00
#
_symmetry.space_group_name_H-M   'P 1'
#
loop_
_entity.id
_entity.type
_entity.pdbx_description
1 polymer ?
#
loop_
_entity_poly.entity_id
_entity_poly.type
_entity_poly.pdbx_seq_one_letter_code
_entity_poly.pdbx_strand_id
1 'polypeptide(L)'
;MKMKENTHVQFTVDWDQFIQIDTALHLQMSLVFCPNIIMFFALVFWGVSEGSVNETVLCCTCYIVRPLMLLYTAPYKEQFTGKIKTLLIWSLNIDYISFTTVVYSVLFKSAWEKSLNYTASDRAMIIALFVIVVLLCLIYSINVLLQITVKLSQRINTILDVVASITLYVLPSLQFVLLFFTFGSGAGGFIIVAVLPVITSATRYNWNIVCGDNMGCSPLVRRLVWIVLMCFMNTVLIFFYITALEKENDRVGWACTIGFLQVIWTVWNCLWSFHDWGFTRITAVYVFGSVGVVVFSAVGLMAELILKTLNGEGLVGDLRIIVFSSESLFTALVVIIVILSPWIKKDLQCCQIPAKCKKAAPTESPQNQNAADAQEMNPLVNKQETDKNREADEPPHDSQT
;
A
#
# COMPACT_ATOMS: atom_id res chain seq x y z
N MET A 1 -34.29 0.87 58.95
CA MET A 1 -32.96 1.29 58.47
C MET A 1 -32.21 0.03 58.03
N LYS A 2 -32.35 -0.37 56.75
CA LYS A 2 -31.65 -1.53 56.17
C LYS A 2 -30.54 -0.97 55.28
N MET A 3 -29.29 -1.16 55.68
CA MET A 3 -28.13 -0.81 54.87
C MET A 3 -28.08 -1.73 53.65
N LYS A 4 -27.90 -1.09 52.49
CA LYS A 4 -27.82 -1.67 51.17
C LYS A 4 -26.40 -2.19 50.97
N GLU A 5 -26.27 -3.50 50.77
CA GLU A 5 -25.02 -4.21 50.54
C GLU A 5 -24.51 -3.86 49.13
N ASN A 6 -23.28 -3.33 49.07
CA ASN A 6 -22.61 -2.92 47.84
C ASN A 6 -22.14 -4.16 47.07
N THR A 7 -22.62 -4.30 45.83
CA THR A 7 -22.05 -5.20 44.82
C THR A 7 -20.63 -4.78 44.46
N HIS A 8 -19.65 -5.56 44.90
CA HIS A 8 -18.30 -5.57 44.34
C HIS A 8 -18.36 -6.17 42.92
N VAL A 9 -18.29 -5.32 41.90
CA VAL A 9 -17.97 -5.75 40.53
C VAL A 9 -16.47 -5.98 40.47
N GLN A 10 -16.07 -7.24 40.60
CA GLN A 10 -14.69 -7.68 40.50
C GLN A 10 -14.32 -7.74 39.00
N PHE A 11 -13.60 -6.72 38.52
CA PHE A 11 -12.92 -6.76 37.22
C PHE A 11 -11.77 -7.77 37.32
N THR A 12 -12.04 -9.04 37.01
CA THR A 12 -10.99 -10.02 36.73
C THR A 12 -10.38 -9.67 35.38
N VAL A 13 -9.30 -8.89 35.40
CA VAL A 13 -8.42 -8.73 34.24
C VAL A 13 -7.79 -10.10 33.97
N ASP A 14 -8.07 -10.66 32.79
CA ASP A 14 -7.54 -11.93 32.34
C ASP A 14 -6.05 -11.77 31.97
N TRP A 15 -5.19 -11.98 32.97
CA TRP A 15 -3.73 -11.81 32.84
C TRP A 15 -3.11 -12.78 31.82
N ASP A 16 -3.72 -13.94 31.60
CA ASP A 16 -3.25 -14.91 30.60
C ASP A 16 -3.45 -14.39 29.18
N GLN A 17 -4.56 -13.68 28.94
CA GLN A 17 -4.82 -13.02 27.66
C GLN A 17 -3.84 -11.88 27.40
N PHE A 18 -3.46 -11.12 28.44
CA PHE A 18 -2.47 -10.05 28.33
C PHE A 18 -1.06 -10.57 28.04
N ILE A 19 -0.63 -11.65 28.73
CA ILE A 19 0.68 -12.29 28.53
C ILE A 19 0.80 -12.90 27.12
N GLN A 20 -0.28 -13.52 26.60
CA GLN A 20 -0.29 -14.05 25.25
C GLN A 20 -0.15 -12.94 24.18
N ILE A 21 -0.77 -11.79 24.39
CA ILE A 21 -0.68 -10.64 23.47
C ILE A 21 0.73 -10.07 23.48
N ASP A 22 1.35 -9.89 24.65
CA ASP A 22 2.71 -9.37 24.76
C ASP A 22 3.74 -10.30 24.11
N THR A 23 3.58 -11.61 24.32
CA THR A 23 4.43 -12.63 23.69
C THR A 23 4.26 -12.65 22.17
N ALA A 24 3.02 -12.57 21.68
CA ALA A 24 2.73 -12.54 20.25
C ALA A 24 3.29 -11.27 19.58
N LEU A 25 3.23 -10.12 20.26
CA LEU A 25 3.79 -8.86 19.77
C LEU A 25 5.31 -8.91 19.73
N HIS A 26 5.98 -9.45 20.75
CA HIS A 26 7.42 -9.66 20.75
C HIS A 26 7.87 -10.61 19.63
N LEU A 27 7.14 -11.72 19.43
CA LEU A 27 7.42 -12.64 18.33
C LEU A 27 7.25 -11.96 16.98
N GLN A 28 6.19 -11.15 16.80
CA GLN A 28 5.96 -10.38 15.60
C GLN A 28 7.13 -9.41 15.32
N MET A 29 7.56 -8.66 16.34
CA MET A 29 8.67 -7.73 16.21
C MET A 29 9.98 -8.47 15.88
N SER A 30 10.25 -9.60 16.53
CA SER A 30 11.42 -10.43 16.22
C SER A 30 11.39 -10.95 14.77
N LEU A 31 10.24 -11.43 14.31
CA LEU A 31 10.05 -11.95 12.95
C LEU A 31 10.22 -10.85 11.88
N VAL A 32 9.87 -9.61 12.20
CA VAL A 32 10.05 -8.47 11.29
C VAL A 32 11.49 -7.96 11.31
N PHE A 33 12.09 -7.72 12.48
CA PHE A 33 13.38 -7.05 12.54
C PHE A 33 14.56 -8.01 12.38
N CYS A 34 14.53 -9.19 13.02
CA CYS A 34 15.70 -10.07 13.07
C CYS A 34 16.13 -10.58 11.68
N PRO A 35 15.25 -11.14 10.83
CA PRO A 35 15.64 -11.60 9.50
C PRO A 35 16.16 -10.47 8.61
N ASN A 36 15.52 -9.30 8.68
CA ASN A 36 15.90 -8.14 7.87
C ASN A 36 17.25 -7.55 8.29
N ILE A 37 17.52 -7.46 9.59
CA ILE A 37 18.83 -7.00 10.11
C ILE A 37 19.94 -7.98 9.74
N ILE A 38 19.71 -9.29 9.89
CA ILE A 38 20.69 -10.32 9.51
C ILE A 38 20.98 -10.24 8.02
N MET A 39 19.95 -10.16 7.18
CA MET A 39 20.12 -10.06 5.73
C MET A 39 20.83 -8.76 5.32
N PHE A 40 20.54 -7.64 5.98
CA PHE A 40 21.28 -6.39 5.79
C PHE A 40 22.78 -6.58 6.04
N PHE A 41 23.18 -7.18 7.17
CA PHE A 41 24.58 -7.44 7.45
C PHE A 41 25.21 -8.41 6.45
N ALA A 42 24.49 -9.45 6.04
CA ALA A 42 24.97 -10.38 5.00
C ALA A 42 25.28 -9.65 3.68
N LEU A 43 24.40 -8.73 3.26
CA LEU A 43 24.61 -7.90 2.08
C LEU A 43 25.77 -6.91 2.24
N VAL A 44 25.94 -6.31 3.41
CA VAL A 44 27.09 -5.45 3.71
C VAL A 44 28.39 -6.23 3.59
N PHE A 45 28.49 -7.40 4.22
CA PHE A 45 29.69 -8.23 4.14
C PHE A 45 29.97 -8.68 2.72
N TRP A 46 28.93 -9.08 1.99
CA TRP A 46 29.04 -9.42 0.58
C TRP A 46 29.52 -8.25 -0.27
N GLY A 47 29.00 -7.04 -0.05
CA GLY A 47 29.42 -5.84 -0.77
C GLY A 47 30.86 -5.41 -0.48
N VAL A 48 31.37 -5.67 0.73
CA VAL A 48 32.77 -5.40 1.08
C VAL A 48 33.70 -6.43 0.43
N SER A 49 33.27 -7.70 0.33
CA SER A 49 34.13 -8.76 -0.21
C SER A 49 34.11 -8.79 -1.74
N GLU A 50 32.94 -8.71 -2.35
CA GLU A 50 32.73 -9.17 -3.74
C GLU A 50 31.67 -8.42 -4.54
N GLY A 51 30.72 -7.75 -3.87
CA GLY A 51 29.59 -7.10 -4.50
C GLY A 51 29.92 -5.70 -5.05
N SER A 52 29.08 -5.23 -5.97
CA SER A 52 29.14 -3.85 -6.43
C SER A 52 28.61 -2.89 -5.37
N VAL A 53 29.34 -1.81 -5.07
CA VAL A 53 28.94 -0.80 -4.07
C VAL A 53 27.53 -0.27 -4.32
N ASN A 54 27.19 0.01 -5.59
CA ASN A 54 25.90 0.56 -5.97
C ASN A 54 24.76 -0.42 -5.67
N GLU A 55 24.98 -1.68 -5.99
CA GLU A 55 24.04 -2.77 -5.75
C GLU A 55 23.87 -3.05 -4.26
N THR A 56 24.98 -3.16 -3.52
CA THR A 56 24.93 -3.36 -2.07
C THR A 56 24.15 -2.24 -1.40
N VAL A 57 24.42 -0.98 -1.73
CA VAL A 57 23.70 0.17 -1.14
C VAL A 57 22.20 0.09 -1.39
N LEU A 58 21.78 -0.27 -2.61
CA LEU A 58 20.36 -0.41 -2.97
C LEU A 58 19.70 -1.58 -2.22
N CYS A 59 20.31 -2.76 -2.23
CA CYS A 59 19.78 -3.95 -1.55
C CYS A 59 19.72 -3.74 -0.03
N CYS A 60 20.79 -3.20 0.57
CA CYS A 60 20.85 -2.88 1.99
C CYS A 60 19.77 -1.88 2.42
N THR A 61 19.55 -0.84 1.62
CA THR A 61 18.49 0.15 1.90
C THR A 61 17.13 -0.52 1.92
N CYS A 62 16.86 -1.42 0.96
CA CYS A 62 15.60 -2.18 0.93
C CYS A 62 15.36 -2.91 2.27
N TYR A 63 16.36 -3.63 2.78
CA TYR A 63 16.23 -4.37 4.05
C TYR A 63 16.17 -3.48 5.30
N ILE A 64 16.72 -2.27 5.28
CA ILE A 64 16.59 -1.30 6.38
C ILE A 64 15.17 -0.74 6.45
N VAL A 65 14.57 -0.39 5.31
CA VAL A 65 13.26 0.29 5.26
C VAL A 65 12.12 -0.71 5.43
N ARG A 66 12.31 -1.93 4.93
CA ARG A 66 11.32 -3.01 4.90
C ARG A 66 10.58 -3.33 6.21
N PRO A 67 11.20 -3.30 7.40
CA PRO A 67 10.48 -3.46 8.66
C PRO A 67 9.25 -2.54 8.81
N LEU A 68 9.30 -1.32 8.29
CA LEU A 68 8.20 -0.37 8.34
C LEU A 68 7.00 -0.86 7.50
N MET A 69 7.23 -1.27 6.26
CA MET A 69 6.23 -1.87 5.38
C MET A 69 5.62 -3.15 6.00
N LEU A 70 6.46 -4.01 6.57
CA LEU A 70 6.00 -5.25 7.21
C LEU A 70 5.14 -4.97 8.44
N LEU A 71 5.54 -4.00 9.27
CA LEU A 71 4.79 -3.59 10.44
C LEU A 71 3.41 -3.04 10.04
N TYR A 72 3.34 -2.30 8.94
CA TYR A 72 2.07 -1.82 8.39
C TYR A 72 1.12 -2.95 7.98
N THR A 73 1.64 -4.05 7.42
CA THR A 73 0.86 -5.24 7.07
C THR A 73 0.57 -6.18 8.24
N ALA A 74 1.08 -5.86 9.43
CA ALA A 74 1.06 -6.78 10.55
C ALA A 74 -0.35 -7.03 11.13
N PRO A 75 -0.63 -8.25 11.62
CA PRO A 75 -1.95 -8.61 12.10
C PRO A 75 -2.38 -7.76 13.30
N TYR A 76 -1.49 -7.47 14.26
CA TYR A 76 -1.83 -6.78 15.51
C TYR A 76 -1.79 -5.24 15.42
N LYS A 77 -1.97 -4.66 14.24
CA LYS A 77 -1.85 -3.19 14.03
C LYS A 77 -2.74 -2.33 14.93
N GLU A 78 -3.91 -2.84 15.32
CA GLU A 78 -4.90 -2.12 16.13
C GLU A 78 -4.47 -1.97 17.59
N GLN A 79 -3.52 -2.77 18.05
CA GLN A 79 -2.97 -2.69 19.41
C GLN A 79 -1.91 -1.60 19.54
N PHE A 80 -1.39 -1.06 18.44
CA PHE A 80 -0.48 0.08 18.49
C PHE A 80 -1.26 1.36 18.85
N THR A 81 -0.89 1.97 19.98
CA THR A 81 -1.51 3.19 20.48
C THR A 81 -0.55 4.38 20.43
N GLY A 82 -1.11 5.59 20.43
CA GLY A 82 -0.34 6.84 20.49
C GLY A 82 0.56 7.06 19.27
N LYS A 83 1.83 7.42 19.52
CA LYS A 83 2.81 7.82 18.49
C LYS A 83 3.16 6.69 17.51
N ILE A 84 3.12 5.43 17.95
CA ILE A 84 3.44 4.27 17.10
C ILE A 84 2.39 4.11 15.99
N LYS A 85 1.11 4.36 16.30
CA LYS A 85 0.04 4.34 15.30
C LYS A 85 0.27 5.38 14.21
N THR A 86 0.67 6.59 14.59
CA THR A 86 1.02 7.65 13.63
C THR A 86 2.22 7.22 12.78
N LEU A 87 3.28 6.68 13.39
CA LEU A 87 4.44 6.17 12.66
C LEU A 87 4.05 5.06 11.67
N LEU A 88 3.12 4.17 12.04
CA LEU A 88 2.61 3.11 11.18
C LEU A 88 1.84 3.67 9.98
N ILE A 89 1.04 4.72 10.17
CA ILE A 89 0.31 5.39 9.09
C ILE A 89 1.29 6.03 8.09
N TRP A 90 2.38 6.61 8.59
CA TRP A 90 3.41 7.26 7.77
C TRP A 90 4.51 6.32 7.27
N SER A 91 4.53 5.06 7.70
CA SER A 91 5.56 4.06 7.37
C SER A 91 5.84 3.95 5.88
N LEU A 92 4.80 3.77 5.06
CA LEU A 92 4.94 3.64 3.61
C LEU A 92 5.46 4.90 2.93
N ASN A 93 5.14 6.08 3.47
CA ASN A 93 5.69 7.35 2.98
C ASN A 93 7.19 7.43 3.26
N ILE A 94 7.60 7.00 4.46
CA ILE A 94 9.01 6.92 4.86
C ILE A 94 9.76 5.91 3.99
N ASP A 95 9.16 4.75 3.72
CA ASP A 95 9.76 3.71 2.88
C ASP A 95 9.98 4.19 1.45
N TYR A 96 8.95 4.80 0.87
CA TYR A 96 9.06 5.37 -0.47
C TYR A 96 10.14 6.45 -0.54
N ILE A 97 10.12 7.44 0.36
CA ILE A 97 11.08 8.55 0.28
C ILE A 97 12.52 8.12 0.54
N SER A 98 12.73 7.26 1.54
CA SER A 98 14.06 6.77 1.89
C SER A 98 14.66 5.95 0.75
N PHE A 99 13.90 5.00 0.21
CA PHE A 99 14.35 4.19 -0.92
C PHE A 99 14.59 5.05 -2.17
N THR A 100 13.66 5.96 -2.49
CA THR A 100 13.79 6.89 -3.63
C THR A 100 15.04 7.75 -3.53
N THR A 101 15.33 8.30 -2.34
CA THR A 101 16.51 9.15 -2.10
C THR A 101 17.81 8.38 -2.36
N VAL A 102 17.89 7.12 -1.92
CA VAL A 102 19.06 6.27 -2.18
C VAL A 102 19.18 5.94 -3.66
N VAL A 103 18.08 5.54 -4.32
CA VAL A 103 18.09 5.27 -5.77
C VAL A 103 18.61 6.47 -6.56
N TYR A 104 18.15 7.68 -6.24
CA TYR A 104 18.64 8.89 -6.88
C TYR A 104 20.10 9.21 -6.58
N SER A 105 20.58 8.90 -5.38
CA SER A 105 21.99 9.10 -5.03
C SER A 105 22.90 8.17 -5.85
N VAL A 106 22.49 6.91 -6.03
CA VAL A 106 23.21 5.93 -6.87
C VAL A 106 23.12 6.30 -8.35
N LEU A 107 21.95 6.73 -8.83
CA LEU A 107 21.77 7.24 -10.19
C LEU A 107 22.62 8.49 -10.44
N PHE A 108 22.70 9.41 -9.47
CA PHE A 108 23.53 10.61 -9.57
C PHE A 108 25.00 10.25 -9.74
N LYS A 109 25.52 9.32 -8.93
CA LYS A 109 26.90 8.84 -9.07
C LYS A 109 27.17 8.29 -10.48
N SER A 110 26.29 7.41 -10.97
CA SER A 110 26.41 6.84 -12.32
C SER A 110 26.32 7.90 -13.42
N ALA A 111 25.39 8.85 -13.28
CA ALA A 111 25.23 9.97 -14.20
C ALA A 111 26.45 10.89 -14.19
N TRP A 112 27.01 11.17 -13.01
CA TRP A 112 28.18 12.02 -12.85
C TRP A 112 29.39 11.45 -13.58
N GLU A 113 29.67 10.16 -13.38
CA GLU A 113 30.77 9.45 -14.04
C GLU A 113 30.63 9.51 -15.57
N LYS A 114 29.41 9.34 -16.10
CA LYS A 114 29.13 9.45 -17.54
C LYS A 114 29.14 10.90 -18.04
N SER A 115 28.76 11.86 -17.20
CA SER A 115 28.59 13.26 -17.58
C SER A 115 29.86 13.98 -17.94
N LEU A 116 31.02 13.42 -17.58
CA LEU A 116 32.33 13.90 -18.01
C LEU A 116 32.48 13.85 -19.55
N ASN A 117 31.71 12.99 -20.23
CA ASN A 117 31.72 12.83 -21.68
C ASN A 117 30.64 13.66 -22.40
N TYR A 118 29.73 14.31 -21.66
CA TYR A 118 28.66 15.13 -22.24
C TYR A 118 29.10 16.56 -22.50
N THR A 119 28.33 17.27 -23.33
CA THR A 119 28.53 18.70 -23.55
C THR A 119 28.32 19.47 -22.24
N ALA A 120 28.93 20.66 -22.13
CA ALA A 120 28.84 21.47 -20.91
C ALA A 120 27.39 21.84 -20.54
N SER A 121 26.52 22.06 -21.55
CA SER A 121 25.10 22.34 -21.36
C SER A 121 24.34 21.14 -20.81
N ASP A 122 24.55 19.95 -21.38
CA ASP A 122 23.85 18.73 -20.95
C ASP A 122 24.26 18.35 -19.54
N ARG A 123 25.56 18.46 -19.23
CA ARG A 123 26.09 18.25 -17.89
C ARG A 123 25.47 19.21 -16.87
N ALA A 124 25.38 20.50 -17.19
CA ALA A 124 24.76 21.49 -16.31
C ALA A 124 23.27 21.19 -16.06
N MET A 125 22.54 20.79 -17.10
CA MET A 125 21.13 20.39 -16.98
C MET A 125 20.96 19.14 -16.10
N ILE A 126 21.79 18.11 -16.28
CA ILE A 126 21.76 16.89 -15.46
C ILE A 126 21.97 17.26 -13.98
N ILE A 127 23.00 18.06 -13.68
CA ILE A 127 23.28 18.51 -12.31
C ILE A 127 22.08 19.29 -11.74
N ALA A 128 21.52 20.22 -12.51
CA ALA A 128 20.37 21.01 -12.08
C ALA A 128 19.15 20.12 -11.76
N LEU A 129 18.85 19.12 -12.61
CA LEU A 129 17.76 18.18 -12.37
C LEU A 129 17.98 17.35 -11.10
N PHE A 130 19.20 16.86 -10.86
CA PHE A 130 19.52 16.13 -9.63
C PHE A 130 19.40 17.03 -8.38
N VAL A 131 19.85 18.28 -8.45
CA VAL A 131 19.69 19.25 -7.36
C VAL A 131 18.21 19.48 -7.05
N ILE A 132 17.37 19.64 -8.07
CA ILE A 132 15.92 19.78 -7.90
C ILE A 132 15.34 18.54 -7.20
N VAL A 133 15.68 17.34 -7.66
CA VAL A 133 15.19 16.10 -7.06
C VAL A 133 15.62 15.94 -5.60
N VAL A 134 16.89 16.23 -5.29
CA VAL A 134 17.39 16.17 -3.90
C VAL A 134 16.65 17.19 -3.02
N LEU A 135 16.46 18.43 -3.49
CA LEU A 135 15.71 19.45 -2.76
C LEU A 135 14.27 19.00 -2.49
N LEU A 136 13.59 18.45 -3.50
CA LEU A 136 12.26 17.87 -3.36
C LEU A 136 12.24 16.75 -2.31
N CYS A 137 13.20 15.82 -2.36
CA CYS A 137 13.29 14.75 -1.37
C CYS A 137 13.53 15.28 0.05
N LEU A 138 14.36 16.31 0.22
CA LEU A 138 14.63 16.95 1.50
C LEU A 138 13.39 17.67 2.05
N ILE A 139 12.70 18.46 1.22
CA ILE A 139 11.45 19.15 1.60
C ILE A 139 10.42 18.12 2.08
N TYR A 140 10.27 17.01 1.36
CA TYR A 140 9.34 15.95 1.75
C TYR A 140 9.75 15.27 3.06
N SER A 141 11.03 14.91 3.20
CA SER A 141 11.55 14.28 4.42
C SER A 141 11.37 15.16 5.66
N ILE A 142 11.64 16.47 5.53
CA ILE A 142 11.42 17.45 6.61
C ILE A 142 9.94 17.51 6.98
N ASN A 143 9.05 17.53 5.99
CA ASN A 143 7.62 17.54 6.23
C ASN A 143 7.15 16.31 7.01
N VAL A 144 7.54 15.11 6.58
CA VAL A 144 7.22 13.86 7.28
C VAL A 144 7.76 13.90 8.73
N LEU A 145 9.00 14.36 8.91
CA LEU A 145 9.61 14.46 10.25
C LEU A 145 8.86 15.44 11.16
N LEU A 146 8.44 16.58 10.62
CA LEU A 146 7.64 17.58 11.33
C LEU A 146 6.29 17.01 11.77
N GLN A 147 5.62 16.24 10.91
CA GLN A 147 4.34 15.61 11.24
C GLN A 147 4.44 14.54 12.33
N ILE A 148 5.56 13.80 12.36
CA ILE A 148 5.80 12.77 13.38
C ILE A 148 6.15 13.40 14.74
N THR A 149 6.90 14.51 14.72
CA THR A 149 7.53 15.05 15.93
C THR A 149 6.71 16.15 16.61
N VAL A 150 6.05 17.01 15.83
CA VAL A 150 5.42 18.23 16.33
C VAL A 150 3.91 18.18 16.12
N LYS A 151 3.16 18.47 17.20
CA LYS A 151 1.72 18.70 17.11
C LYS A 151 1.47 20.11 16.56
N LEU A 152 1.62 20.23 15.25
CA LEU A 152 1.41 21.48 14.52
C LEU A 152 -0.08 21.86 14.45
N SER A 153 -0.34 23.15 14.25
CA SER A 153 -1.69 23.67 14.00
C SER A 153 -2.28 23.02 12.74
N GLN A 154 -3.58 22.75 12.75
CA GLN A 154 -4.31 22.14 11.63
C GLN A 154 -4.08 22.87 10.30
N ARG A 155 -3.96 24.20 10.34
CA ARG A 155 -3.73 25.03 9.16
C ARG A 155 -2.33 24.81 8.56
N ILE A 156 -1.30 24.67 9.41
CA ILE A 156 0.08 24.43 8.97
C ILE A 156 0.21 23.02 8.42
N ASN A 157 -0.41 22.03 9.06
CA ASN A 157 -0.45 20.65 8.56
C ASN A 157 -1.06 20.58 7.16
N THR A 158 -2.17 21.30 6.94
CA THR A 158 -2.81 21.32 5.62
C THR A 158 -1.90 21.90 4.54
N ILE A 159 -1.18 22.99 4.85
CA ILE A 159 -0.23 23.60 3.89
C ILE A 159 0.93 22.63 3.61
N LEU A 160 1.48 22.03 4.65
CA LEU A 160 2.55 21.04 4.52
C LEU A 160 2.08 19.84 3.69
N ASP A 161 0.90 19.29 3.95
CA ASP A 161 0.34 18.18 3.16
C ASP A 161 0.22 18.53 1.67
N VAL A 162 -0.21 19.75 1.34
CA VAL A 162 -0.28 20.23 -0.04
C VAL A 162 1.11 20.27 -0.68
N VAL A 163 2.10 20.85 0.02
CA VAL A 163 3.48 20.91 -0.48
C VAL A 163 4.06 19.51 -0.68
N ALA A 164 3.87 18.60 0.28
CA ALA A 164 4.29 17.20 0.16
C ALA A 164 3.63 16.49 -1.03
N SER A 165 2.34 16.72 -1.24
CA SER A 165 1.59 16.14 -2.36
C SER A 165 2.12 16.61 -3.71
N ILE A 166 2.39 17.92 -3.85
CA ILE A 166 3.00 18.50 -5.06
C ILE A 166 4.40 17.94 -5.28
N THR A 167 5.23 17.87 -4.24
CA THR A 167 6.57 17.30 -4.33
C THR A 167 6.52 15.85 -4.83
N LEU A 168 5.64 15.04 -4.27
CA LEU A 168 5.44 13.68 -4.74
C LEU A 168 4.88 13.62 -6.15
N TYR A 169 4.14 14.62 -6.61
CA TYR A 169 3.56 14.65 -7.96
C TYR A 169 4.63 14.80 -9.03
N VAL A 170 5.62 15.65 -8.74
CA VAL A 170 6.70 15.95 -9.68
C VAL A 170 7.76 14.85 -9.67
N LEU A 171 7.95 14.15 -8.55
CA LEU A 171 9.07 13.21 -8.35
C LEU A 171 9.12 12.04 -9.34
N PRO A 172 8.02 11.31 -9.65
CA PRO A 172 8.04 10.24 -10.65
C PRO A 172 8.40 10.76 -12.03
N SER A 173 7.80 11.88 -12.46
CA SER A 173 8.10 12.49 -13.74
C SER A 173 9.59 12.87 -13.86
N LEU A 174 10.15 13.48 -12.81
CA LEU A 174 11.59 13.75 -12.75
C LEU A 174 12.44 12.49 -12.78
N GLN A 175 11.96 11.37 -12.23
CA GLN A 175 12.63 10.07 -12.32
C GLN A 175 12.88 9.66 -13.75
N PHE A 176 11.85 9.74 -14.60
CA PHE A 176 11.96 9.39 -16.00
C PHE A 176 12.88 10.35 -16.74
N VAL A 177 12.70 11.64 -16.52
CA VAL A 177 13.55 12.66 -17.17
C VAL A 177 15.02 12.39 -16.83
N LEU A 178 15.34 12.15 -15.55
CA LEU A 178 16.70 11.83 -15.11
C LEU A 178 17.21 10.55 -15.75
N LEU A 179 16.43 9.45 -15.76
CA LEU A 179 16.87 8.19 -16.36
C LEU A 179 17.21 8.33 -17.85
N PHE A 180 16.38 9.05 -18.61
CA PHE A 180 16.64 9.28 -20.04
C PHE A 180 17.91 10.11 -20.28
N PHE A 181 18.16 11.11 -19.44
CA PHE A 181 19.40 11.90 -19.49
C PHE A 181 20.62 11.12 -19.02
N THR A 182 20.50 10.33 -17.95
CA THR A 182 21.58 9.52 -17.40
C THR A 182 22.05 8.45 -18.39
N PHE A 183 21.12 7.79 -19.08
CA PHE A 183 21.42 6.71 -20.03
C PHE A 183 21.47 7.16 -21.51
N GLY A 184 21.38 8.47 -21.77
CA GLY A 184 21.74 9.05 -23.07
C GLY A 184 20.78 8.74 -24.22
N SER A 185 19.50 8.44 -23.93
CA SER A 185 18.48 8.23 -24.96
C SER A 185 17.89 9.57 -25.43
N GLY A 186 18.70 10.39 -26.11
CA GLY A 186 18.34 11.74 -26.55
C GLY A 186 17.12 11.82 -27.48
N ALA A 187 16.77 10.75 -28.20
CA ALA A 187 15.65 10.73 -29.14
C ALA A 187 14.26 10.60 -28.47
N GLY A 188 14.20 10.15 -27.21
CA GLY A 188 12.93 9.92 -26.48
C GLY A 188 12.57 11.01 -25.47
N GLY A 189 13.51 11.90 -25.12
CA GLY A 189 13.37 12.82 -23.99
C GLY A 189 12.17 13.76 -24.09
N PHE A 190 11.86 14.29 -25.27
CA PHE A 190 10.78 15.28 -25.43
C PHE A 190 9.38 14.69 -25.24
N ILE A 191 9.12 13.51 -25.83
CA ILE A 191 7.82 12.81 -25.68
C ILE A 191 7.59 12.47 -24.21
N ILE A 192 8.65 12.11 -23.50
CA ILE A 192 8.59 11.68 -22.11
C ILE A 192 8.42 12.85 -21.15
N VAL A 193 9.08 13.98 -21.41
CA VAL A 193 8.91 15.22 -20.62
C VAL A 193 7.49 15.77 -20.75
N ALA A 194 6.85 15.65 -21.92
CA ALA A 194 5.53 16.24 -22.15
C ALA A 194 4.37 15.29 -21.80
N VAL A 195 4.43 14.03 -22.22
CA VAL A 195 3.29 13.11 -22.14
C VAL A 195 3.23 12.46 -20.76
N LEU A 196 4.38 12.09 -20.18
CA LEU A 196 4.41 11.29 -18.96
C LEU A 196 3.88 12.00 -17.71
N PRO A 197 4.12 13.31 -17.50
CA PRO A 197 3.51 14.04 -16.40
C PRO A 197 1.98 14.08 -16.51
N VAL A 198 1.47 14.22 -17.74
CA VAL A 198 0.02 14.24 -17.98
C VAL A 198 -0.58 12.87 -17.63
N ILE A 199 0.03 11.77 -18.08
CA ILE A 199 -0.56 10.46 -17.80
C ILE A 199 -0.40 10.07 -16.31
N THR A 200 0.74 10.37 -15.69
CA THR A 200 0.91 10.15 -14.24
C THR A 200 -0.05 11.00 -13.40
N SER A 201 -0.42 12.19 -13.86
CA SER A 201 -1.45 13.02 -13.20
C SER A 201 -2.82 12.35 -13.17
N ALA A 202 -3.22 11.67 -14.26
CA ALA A 202 -4.52 11.02 -14.37
C ALA A 202 -4.71 9.87 -13.37
N THR A 203 -3.63 9.19 -13.01
CA THR A 203 -3.67 8.08 -12.03
C THR A 203 -3.94 8.54 -10.59
N ARG A 204 -3.73 9.83 -10.31
CA ARG A 204 -3.69 10.38 -8.96
C ARG A 204 -4.97 11.03 -8.48
N TYR A 205 -5.96 11.16 -9.35
CA TYR A 205 -7.24 11.71 -8.95
C TYR A 205 -7.81 10.91 -7.79
N ASN A 206 -8.53 11.58 -6.89
CA ASN A 206 -9.26 10.88 -5.85
C ASN A 206 -10.43 10.15 -6.53
N TRP A 207 -10.18 8.90 -6.91
CA TRP A 207 -11.16 8.07 -7.60
C TRP A 207 -12.42 7.93 -6.75
N ASN A 208 -12.32 7.96 -5.41
CA ASN A 208 -13.52 7.93 -4.58
C ASN A 208 -14.47 9.08 -4.89
N ILE A 209 -13.94 10.30 -5.01
CA ILE A 209 -14.73 11.51 -5.27
C ILE A 209 -15.12 11.56 -6.76
N VAL A 210 -14.15 11.43 -7.66
CA VAL A 210 -14.37 11.64 -9.10
C VAL A 210 -15.29 10.57 -9.69
N CYS A 211 -15.14 9.31 -9.30
CA CYS A 211 -15.89 8.20 -9.88
C CYS A 211 -17.02 7.72 -8.95
N GLY A 212 -16.84 7.83 -7.63
CA GLY A 212 -17.92 7.50 -6.69
C GLY A 212 -18.99 8.59 -6.64
N ASP A 213 -18.63 9.77 -6.15
CA ASP A 213 -19.60 10.81 -5.84
C ASP A 213 -20.18 11.47 -7.10
N ASN A 214 -19.34 11.74 -8.11
CA ASN A 214 -19.81 12.44 -9.32
C ASN A 214 -20.46 11.50 -10.35
N MET A 215 -20.05 10.24 -10.43
CA MET A 215 -20.51 9.29 -11.46
C MET A 215 -21.38 8.15 -10.90
N GLY A 216 -21.55 8.04 -9.58
CA GLY A 216 -22.38 7.00 -8.95
C GLY A 216 -21.83 5.57 -9.14
N CYS A 217 -20.54 5.40 -9.43
CA CYS A 217 -19.98 4.07 -9.70
C CYS A 217 -19.91 3.23 -8.42
N SER A 218 -20.14 1.92 -8.57
CA SER A 218 -19.95 0.99 -7.45
C SER A 218 -18.47 0.97 -7.01
N PRO A 219 -18.18 0.76 -5.71
CA PRO A 219 -16.80 0.71 -5.21
C PRO A 219 -15.92 -0.32 -5.91
N LEU A 220 -16.53 -1.39 -6.45
CA LEU A 220 -15.84 -2.46 -7.16
C LEU A 220 -15.41 -2.04 -8.56
N VAL A 221 -16.32 -1.47 -9.33
CA VAL A 221 -16.03 -0.98 -10.68
C VAL A 221 -14.92 0.08 -10.61
N ARG A 222 -15.02 0.99 -9.65
CA ARG A 222 -14.00 2.02 -9.43
C ARG A 222 -12.61 1.43 -9.16
N ARG A 223 -12.51 0.45 -8.26
CA ARG A 223 -11.24 -0.22 -7.93
C ARG A 223 -10.69 -1.03 -9.10
N LEU A 224 -11.55 -1.70 -9.86
CA LEU A 224 -11.14 -2.46 -11.05
C LEU A 224 -10.61 -1.54 -12.15
N VAL A 225 -11.30 -0.46 -12.46
CA VAL A 225 -10.87 0.55 -13.45
C VAL A 225 -9.53 1.16 -13.03
N TRP A 226 -9.37 1.47 -11.74
CA TRP A 226 -8.11 1.95 -11.21
C TRP A 226 -6.96 0.94 -11.40
N ILE A 227 -7.18 -0.35 -11.13
CA ILE A 227 -6.17 -1.39 -11.40
C ILE A 227 -5.80 -1.41 -12.87
N VAL A 228 -6.79 -1.48 -13.77
CA VAL A 228 -6.54 -1.58 -15.21
C VAL A 228 -5.72 -0.38 -15.68
N LEU A 229 -6.05 0.82 -15.23
CA LEU A 229 -5.28 2.03 -15.51
C LEU A 229 -3.86 1.92 -14.96
N MET A 230 -3.68 1.49 -13.71
CA MET A 230 -2.35 1.37 -13.11
C MET A 230 -1.51 0.27 -13.76
N CYS A 231 -2.09 -0.85 -14.15
CA CYS A 231 -1.41 -1.90 -14.92
C CYS A 231 -0.95 -1.35 -16.27
N PHE A 232 -1.85 -0.71 -17.02
CA PHE A 232 -1.51 -0.07 -18.29
C PHE A 232 -0.36 0.93 -18.12
N MET A 233 -0.44 1.77 -17.10
CA MET A 233 0.59 2.75 -16.79
C MET A 233 1.91 2.10 -16.45
N ASN A 234 1.94 1.15 -15.53
CA ASN A 234 3.16 0.43 -15.18
C ASN A 234 3.78 -0.28 -16.39
N THR A 235 2.97 -0.85 -17.29
CA THR A 235 3.46 -1.45 -18.55
C THR A 235 4.11 -0.42 -19.46
N VAL A 236 3.46 0.74 -19.67
CA VAL A 236 4.02 1.83 -20.49
C VAL A 236 5.34 2.34 -19.89
N LEU A 237 5.38 2.52 -18.57
CA LEU A 237 6.57 2.99 -17.86
C LEU A 237 7.72 1.98 -17.95
N ILE A 238 7.45 0.69 -17.74
CA ILE A 238 8.43 -0.40 -17.91
C ILE A 238 8.97 -0.44 -19.33
N PHE A 239 8.11 -0.28 -20.34
CA PHE A 239 8.55 -0.22 -21.74
C PHE A 239 9.53 0.94 -21.99
N PHE A 240 9.22 2.14 -21.47
CA PHE A 240 10.14 3.27 -21.56
C PHE A 240 11.44 3.02 -20.79
N TYR A 241 11.39 2.36 -19.62
CA TYR A 241 12.60 2.01 -18.87
C TYR A 241 13.49 1.03 -19.63
N ILE A 242 12.92 -0.02 -20.22
CA ILE A 242 13.68 -0.98 -21.04
C ILE A 242 14.34 -0.25 -22.21
N THR A 243 13.60 0.66 -22.87
CA THR A 243 14.13 1.46 -23.97
C THR A 243 15.27 2.39 -23.51
N ALA A 244 15.13 3.04 -22.35
CA ALA A 244 16.17 3.91 -21.80
C ALA A 244 17.45 3.13 -21.43
N LEU A 245 17.30 1.88 -20.97
CA LEU A 245 18.38 1.02 -20.51
C LEU A 245 19.00 0.17 -21.63
N GLU A 246 18.53 0.29 -22.87
CA GLU A 246 18.95 -0.60 -23.98
C GLU A 246 20.47 -0.67 -24.17
N LYS A 247 21.17 0.45 -23.91
CA LYS A 247 22.62 0.60 -24.08
C LYS A 247 23.43 0.28 -22.83
N GLU A 248 22.79 -0.05 -21.71
CA GLU A 248 23.48 -0.27 -20.44
C GLU A 248 23.80 -1.75 -20.22
N ASN A 249 25.03 -2.04 -19.76
CA ASN A 249 25.44 -3.41 -19.44
C ASN A 249 24.62 -4.00 -18.28
N ASP A 250 24.31 -3.20 -17.25
CA ASP A 250 23.55 -3.63 -16.06
C ASP A 250 22.04 -3.36 -16.19
N ARG A 251 21.51 -3.40 -17.42
CA ARG A 251 20.11 -3.02 -17.72
C ARG A 251 19.09 -3.78 -16.89
N VAL A 252 19.34 -5.05 -16.59
CA VAL A 252 18.36 -5.92 -15.92
C VAL A 252 18.25 -5.53 -14.44
N GLY A 253 19.38 -5.34 -13.74
CA GLY A 253 19.36 -4.90 -12.35
C GLY A 253 18.71 -3.53 -12.17
N TRP A 254 19.02 -2.57 -13.05
CA TRP A 254 18.37 -1.27 -13.06
C TRP A 254 16.86 -1.36 -13.34
N ALA A 255 16.44 -2.18 -14.30
CA ALA A 255 15.03 -2.40 -14.58
C ALA A 255 14.30 -2.98 -13.36
N CYS A 256 14.92 -3.92 -12.63
CA CYS A 256 14.36 -4.46 -11.39
C CYS A 256 14.25 -3.41 -10.28
N THR A 257 15.31 -2.60 -10.03
CA THR A 257 15.27 -1.53 -9.02
C THR A 257 14.19 -0.49 -9.32
N ILE A 258 14.11 -0.05 -10.58
CA ILE A 258 13.15 0.95 -11.02
C ILE A 258 11.73 0.37 -11.01
N GLY A 259 11.56 -0.89 -11.44
CA GLY A 259 10.30 -1.61 -11.37
C GLY A 259 9.78 -1.72 -9.93
N PHE A 260 10.66 -2.03 -8.98
CA PHE A 260 10.31 -2.06 -7.56
C PHE A 260 9.88 -0.68 -7.05
N LEU A 261 10.64 0.37 -7.37
CA LEU A 261 10.28 1.75 -7.01
C LEU A 261 8.89 2.14 -7.56
N GLN A 262 8.60 1.71 -8.79
CA GLN A 262 7.31 1.93 -9.44
C GLN A 262 6.16 1.16 -8.76
N VAL A 263 6.41 -0.06 -8.27
CA VAL A 263 5.45 -0.85 -7.50
C VAL A 263 5.18 -0.20 -6.13
N ILE A 264 6.20 0.30 -5.43
CA ILE A 264 6.00 1.07 -4.18
C ILE A 264 5.15 2.32 -4.44
N TRP A 265 5.45 3.06 -5.52
CA TRP A 265 4.65 4.22 -5.93
C TRP A 265 3.18 3.85 -6.20
N THR A 266 2.95 2.67 -6.79
CA THR A 266 1.61 2.13 -7.02
C THR A 266 0.86 1.87 -5.71
N VAL A 267 1.51 1.30 -4.69
CA VAL A 267 0.92 1.13 -3.35
C VAL A 267 0.49 2.49 -2.78
N TRP A 268 1.40 3.46 -2.86
CA TRP A 268 1.16 4.79 -2.33
C TRP A 268 -0.06 5.46 -3.00
N ASN A 269 -0.13 5.43 -4.34
CA ASN A 269 -1.29 5.93 -5.07
C ASN A 269 -2.58 5.19 -4.74
N CYS A 270 -2.50 3.87 -4.51
CA CYS A 270 -3.66 3.07 -4.12
C CYS A 270 -4.25 3.58 -2.81
N LEU A 271 -3.39 3.76 -1.80
CA LEU A 271 -3.81 4.22 -0.49
C LEU A 271 -4.36 5.64 -0.53
N TRP A 272 -3.75 6.51 -1.32
CA TRP A 272 -4.23 7.87 -1.54
C TRP A 272 -5.62 7.89 -2.22
N SER A 273 -5.79 7.10 -3.28
CA SER A 273 -7.00 7.12 -4.12
C SER A 273 -8.24 6.63 -3.39
N PHE A 274 -8.08 5.68 -2.46
CA PHE A 274 -9.20 5.05 -1.76
C PHE A 274 -9.35 5.51 -0.31
N HIS A 275 -8.37 6.23 0.25
CA HIS A 275 -8.32 6.66 1.66
C HIS A 275 -8.61 5.52 2.67
N ASP A 276 -8.35 4.27 2.25
CA ASP A 276 -8.79 3.07 2.96
C ASP A 276 -7.60 2.48 3.70
N TRP A 277 -7.35 3.01 4.90
CA TRP A 277 -6.29 2.56 5.82
C TRP A 277 -6.62 1.21 6.51
N GLY A 278 -7.82 0.68 6.24
CA GLY A 278 -8.39 -0.51 6.83
C GLY A 278 -8.04 -1.80 6.10
N PHE A 279 -6.77 -2.23 6.16
CA PHE A 279 -6.37 -3.56 5.68
C PHE A 279 -7.17 -4.70 6.32
N THR A 280 -7.65 -5.62 5.47
CA THR A 280 -8.10 -6.94 5.92
C THR A 280 -6.87 -7.79 6.17
N ARG A 281 -6.78 -8.36 7.38
CA ARG A 281 -5.65 -9.15 7.87
C ARG A 281 -5.50 -10.42 7.02
N ILE A 282 -4.40 -10.54 6.27
CA ILE A 282 -4.03 -11.79 5.59
C ILE A 282 -2.67 -12.24 6.11
N THR A 283 -2.70 -13.15 7.09
CA THR A 283 -1.52 -13.72 7.74
C THR A 283 -0.52 -14.30 6.73
N ALA A 284 -1.02 -14.90 5.64
CA ALA A 284 -0.16 -15.50 4.61
C ALA A 284 0.78 -14.48 3.95
N VAL A 285 0.31 -13.28 3.61
CA VAL A 285 1.15 -12.26 2.97
C VAL A 285 2.11 -11.63 3.96
N TYR A 286 1.70 -11.46 5.21
CA TYR A 286 2.60 -11.04 6.28
C TYR A 286 3.74 -12.05 6.51
N VAL A 287 3.44 -13.36 6.58
CA VAL A 287 4.45 -14.42 6.75
C VAL A 287 5.35 -14.54 5.52
N PHE A 288 4.77 -14.48 4.32
CA PHE A 288 5.52 -14.46 3.06
C PHE A 288 6.49 -13.28 2.99
N GLY A 289 6.03 -12.09 3.36
CA GLY A 289 6.90 -10.91 3.46
C GLY A 289 8.00 -11.09 4.50
N SER A 290 7.64 -11.30 5.76
CA SER A 290 8.60 -11.33 6.88
C SER A 290 9.67 -12.41 6.75
N VAL A 291 9.30 -13.62 6.31
CA VAL A 291 10.22 -14.76 6.24
C VAL A 291 10.52 -15.15 4.80
N GLY A 292 9.49 -15.34 3.98
CA GLY A 292 9.61 -15.92 2.64
C GLY A 292 10.58 -15.15 1.74
N VAL A 293 10.36 -13.85 1.57
CA VAL A 293 11.22 -13.01 0.73
C VAL A 293 12.66 -12.93 1.27
N VAL A 294 12.83 -12.86 2.59
CA VAL A 294 14.18 -12.85 3.19
C VAL A 294 14.92 -14.15 2.89
N VAL A 295 14.23 -15.29 3.02
CA VAL A 295 14.77 -16.62 2.68
C VAL A 295 15.11 -16.70 1.20
N PHE A 296 14.25 -16.21 0.29
CA PHE A 296 14.56 -16.18 -1.15
C PHE A 296 15.84 -15.42 -1.46
N SER A 297 16.01 -14.23 -0.88
CA SER A 297 17.22 -13.44 -1.09
C SER A 297 18.46 -14.06 -0.42
N ALA A 298 18.30 -14.67 0.75
CA ALA A 298 19.39 -15.39 1.41
C ALA A 298 19.85 -16.59 0.58
N VAL A 299 18.91 -17.38 0.04
CA VAL A 299 19.21 -18.50 -0.88
C VAL A 299 19.86 -17.99 -2.15
N GLY A 300 19.37 -16.89 -2.72
CA GLY A 300 19.98 -16.24 -3.88
C GLY A 300 21.43 -15.81 -3.62
N LEU A 301 21.68 -15.15 -2.49
CA LEU A 301 23.02 -14.73 -2.08
C LEU A 301 23.95 -15.92 -1.83
N MET A 302 23.46 -16.97 -1.15
CA MET A 302 24.25 -18.20 -0.94
C MET A 302 24.59 -18.88 -2.27
N ALA A 303 23.64 -18.99 -3.19
CA ALA A 303 23.87 -19.58 -4.50
C ALA A 303 24.90 -18.78 -5.31
N GLU A 304 24.80 -17.45 -5.29
CA GLU A 304 25.76 -16.56 -5.94
C GLU A 304 27.18 -16.76 -5.41
N LEU A 305 27.35 -16.79 -4.08
CA LEU A 305 28.64 -17.00 -3.43
C LEU A 305 29.25 -18.38 -3.74
N ILE A 306 28.43 -19.43 -3.66
CA ILE A 306 28.88 -20.80 -3.92
C ILE A 306 29.31 -20.95 -5.38
N LEU A 307 28.49 -20.50 -6.33
CA LEU A 307 28.79 -20.66 -7.75
C LEU A 307 30.01 -19.84 -8.16
N LYS A 308 30.16 -18.64 -7.63
CA LYS A 308 31.35 -17.82 -7.87
C LYS A 308 32.61 -18.44 -7.30
N THR A 309 32.53 -19.07 -6.13
CA THR A 309 33.66 -19.83 -5.55
C THR A 309 34.03 -21.06 -6.37
N LEU A 310 33.04 -21.79 -6.90
CA LEU A 310 33.27 -23.06 -7.61
C LEU A 310 33.66 -22.88 -9.08
N ASN A 311 32.99 -21.96 -9.79
CA ASN A 311 33.08 -21.82 -11.24
C ASN A 311 33.81 -20.54 -11.68
N GLY A 312 34.13 -19.63 -10.74
CA GLY A 312 34.66 -18.31 -11.05
C GLY A 312 33.61 -17.30 -11.57
N GLU A 313 32.40 -17.77 -11.88
CA GLU A 313 31.26 -16.96 -12.34
C GLU A 313 30.05 -17.14 -11.42
N GLY A 314 29.34 -16.05 -11.15
CA GLY A 314 28.11 -16.04 -10.35
C GLY A 314 26.89 -16.57 -11.10
N LEU A 315 25.79 -16.84 -10.38
CA LEU A 315 24.55 -17.35 -10.96
C LEU A 315 23.81 -16.28 -11.76
N VAL A 316 23.69 -15.09 -11.17
CA VAL A 316 22.86 -14.01 -11.70
C VAL A 316 23.71 -12.80 -12.06
N GLY A 317 24.91 -12.67 -11.48
CA GLY A 317 25.82 -11.54 -11.69
C GLY A 317 25.36 -10.23 -11.05
N ASP A 318 24.04 -10.06 -10.85
CA ASP A 318 23.40 -8.91 -10.22
C ASP A 318 22.25 -9.37 -9.28
N LEU A 319 22.55 -9.42 -7.99
CA LEU A 319 21.66 -9.76 -6.88
C LEU A 319 20.44 -8.82 -6.80
N ARG A 320 20.51 -7.59 -7.35
CA ARG A 320 19.35 -6.69 -7.46
C ARG A 320 18.17 -7.38 -8.15
N ILE A 321 18.44 -8.28 -9.10
CA ILE A 321 17.40 -9.02 -9.82
C ILE A 321 16.60 -9.89 -8.85
N ILE A 322 17.27 -10.63 -7.96
CA ILE A 322 16.60 -11.52 -7.00
C ILE A 322 15.88 -10.70 -5.93
N VAL A 323 16.59 -9.74 -5.32
CA VAL A 323 16.06 -8.93 -4.21
C VAL A 323 14.87 -8.12 -4.68
N PHE A 324 15.01 -7.28 -5.71
CA PHE A 324 13.91 -6.41 -6.11
C PHE A 324 12.77 -7.14 -6.80
N SER A 325 12.99 -8.27 -7.46
CA SER A 325 11.87 -9.05 -8.03
C SER A 325 11.02 -9.69 -6.93
N SER A 326 11.66 -10.25 -5.90
CA SER A 326 10.94 -10.86 -4.79
C SER A 326 10.21 -9.82 -3.92
N GLU A 327 10.82 -8.65 -3.71
CA GLU A 327 10.17 -7.52 -3.03
C GLU A 327 9.03 -6.94 -3.86
N SER A 328 9.20 -6.78 -5.18
CA SER A 328 8.13 -6.33 -6.08
C SER A 328 6.94 -7.28 -6.04
N LEU A 329 7.18 -8.60 -6.00
CA LEU A 329 6.11 -9.59 -5.88
C LEU A 329 5.37 -9.44 -4.54
N PHE A 330 6.11 -9.33 -3.43
CA PHE A 330 5.51 -9.10 -2.11
C PHE A 330 4.66 -7.83 -2.10
N THR A 331 5.21 -6.71 -2.58
CA THR A 331 4.49 -5.45 -2.62
C THR A 331 3.26 -5.50 -3.54
N ALA A 332 3.36 -6.17 -4.70
CA ALA A 332 2.22 -6.36 -5.59
C ALA A 332 1.09 -7.18 -4.92
N LEU A 333 1.43 -8.23 -4.17
CA LEU A 333 0.47 -8.99 -3.38
C LEU A 333 -0.24 -8.10 -2.34
N VAL A 334 0.49 -7.18 -1.70
CA VAL A 334 -0.09 -6.19 -0.78
C VAL A 334 -1.12 -5.31 -1.51
N VAL A 335 -0.81 -4.79 -2.70
CA VAL A 335 -1.74 -3.99 -3.51
C VAL A 335 -3.00 -4.78 -3.88
N ILE A 336 -2.82 -6.00 -4.36
CA ILE A 336 -3.95 -6.89 -4.75
C ILE A 336 -4.88 -7.09 -3.55
N ILE A 337 -4.33 -7.30 -2.35
CA ILE A 337 -5.13 -7.47 -1.13
C ILE A 337 -5.87 -6.20 -0.72
N VAL A 338 -5.23 -5.03 -0.80
CA VAL A 338 -5.93 -3.75 -0.52
C VAL A 338 -7.17 -3.63 -1.37
N ILE A 339 -7.03 -3.99 -2.64
CA ILE A 339 -8.09 -3.79 -3.62
C ILE A 339 -9.19 -4.83 -3.43
N LEU A 340 -8.85 -6.10 -3.21
CA LEU A 340 -9.78 -7.20 -2.98
C LEU A 340 -10.37 -7.22 -1.56
N SER A 341 -9.84 -6.43 -0.63
CA SER A 341 -10.30 -6.34 0.77
C SER A 341 -11.84 -6.29 0.94
N PRO A 342 -12.62 -5.52 0.15
CA PRO A 342 -14.08 -5.48 0.28
C PRO A 342 -14.78 -6.78 -0.12
N TRP A 343 -14.21 -7.54 -1.06
CA TRP A 343 -14.72 -8.87 -1.44
C TRP A 343 -14.49 -9.88 -0.33
N ILE A 344 -13.26 -9.94 0.17
CA ILE A 344 -12.86 -10.88 1.22
C ILE A 344 -13.72 -10.67 2.47
N LYS A 345 -14.03 -9.42 2.84
CA LYS A 345 -14.92 -9.11 3.95
C LYS A 345 -16.35 -9.63 3.74
N LYS A 346 -16.90 -9.49 2.53
CA LYS A 346 -18.25 -10.00 2.20
C LYS A 346 -18.29 -11.52 2.25
N ASP A 347 -17.31 -12.20 1.66
CA ASP A 347 -17.26 -13.66 1.65
C ASP A 347 -17.04 -14.25 3.05
N LEU A 348 -16.18 -13.63 3.88
CA LEU A 348 -16.03 -14.05 5.28
C LEU A 348 -17.32 -13.85 6.07
N GLN A 349 -18.04 -12.75 5.86
CA GLN A 349 -19.32 -12.50 6.52
C GLN A 349 -20.37 -13.53 6.07
N CYS A 350 -20.45 -13.85 4.78
CA CYS A 350 -21.32 -14.89 4.24
C CYS A 350 -20.99 -16.29 4.80
N CYS A 351 -19.71 -16.60 5.06
CA CYS A 351 -19.28 -17.86 5.66
C CYS A 351 -19.47 -17.95 7.18
N GLN A 352 -19.68 -16.83 7.89
CA GLN A 352 -19.92 -16.81 9.34
C GLN A 352 -21.41 -16.92 9.71
N ILE A 353 -22.31 -16.54 8.80
CA ILE A 353 -23.76 -16.61 8.99
C ILE A 353 -24.32 -18.06 9.13
N PRO A 354 -23.77 -19.13 8.51
CA PRO A 354 -24.29 -20.49 8.67
C PRO A 354 -24.11 -21.05 10.09
N ALA A 355 -23.17 -20.54 10.88
CA ALA A 355 -22.86 -21.05 12.21
C ALA A 355 -23.84 -20.56 13.30
N LYS A 356 -24.61 -19.49 13.05
CA LYS A 356 -25.63 -19.00 13.99
C LYS A 356 -26.98 -19.70 13.87
N CYS A 357 -27.24 -20.45 12.80
CA CYS A 357 -28.51 -21.19 12.62
C CYS A 357 -28.55 -22.58 13.29
N LYS A 358 -27.45 -23.09 13.86
CA LYS A 358 -27.41 -24.43 14.49
C LYS A 358 -27.56 -24.47 16.01
N LYS A 359 -27.85 -23.33 16.68
CA LYS A 359 -28.10 -23.26 18.13
C LYS A 359 -29.51 -22.77 18.48
N ALA A 360 -30.52 -23.15 17.70
CA ALA A 360 -31.88 -23.24 18.22
C ALA A 360 -32.11 -24.70 18.63
N ALA A 361 -31.98 -24.97 19.93
CA ALA A 361 -32.40 -26.23 20.52
C ALA A 361 -33.92 -26.43 20.30
N PRO A 362 -34.42 -27.67 20.20
CA PRO A 362 -35.83 -27.92 20.03
C PRO A 362 -36.56 -27.54 21.31
N THR A 363 -37.48 -26.58 21.20
CA THR A 363 -38.43 -26.25 22.26
C THR A 363 -39.37 -27.44 22.45
N GLU A 364 -39.35 -28.02 23.65
CA GLU A 364 -40.34 -28.98 24.12
C GLU A 364 -41.76 -28.42 23.94
N SER A 365 -42.65 -29.20 23.32
CA SER A 365 -44.08 -28.89 23.28
C SER A 365 -44.77 -29.42 24.53
N PRO A 366 -45.62 -28.64 25.21
CA PRO A 366 -46.65 -29.20 26.08
C PRO A 366 -47.94 -29.32 25.28
N GLN A 367 -48.22 -30.50 24.72
CA GLN A 367 -49.52 -30.80 24.12
C GLN A 367 -50.46 -31.33 25.21
N ASN A 368 -51.21 -30.43 25.84
CA ASN A 368 -52.30 -30.75 26.73
C ASN A 368 -53.58 -30.83 25.89
N GLN A 369 -54.13 -32.03 25.73
CA GLN A 369 -55.42 -32.27 25.10
C GLN A 369 -56.52 -31.90 26.10
N ASN A 370 -57.43 -31.01 25.72
CA ASN A 370 -58.77 -30.99 26.29
C ASN A 370 -59.80 -30.79 25.18
N ALA A 371 -60.75 -31.72 25.17
CA ALA A 371 -61.95 -31.85 24.37
C ALA A 371 -62.78 -30.54 24.40
N ALA A 372 -63.15 -30.00 23.25
CA ALA A 372 -64.42 -30.26 22.55
C ALA A 372 -65.64 -29.86 23.41
N ASP A 373 -66.07 -28.62 23.23
CA ASP A 373 -67.45 -28.22 23.45
C ASP A 373 -67.97 -27.48 22.23
N ALA A 374 -69.22 -27.78 21.92
CA ALA A 374 -69.89 -27.56 20.67
C ALA A 374 -70.60 -26.20 20.58
N GLN A 375 -71.06 -25.95 19.35
CA GLN A 375 -72.25 -25.20 18.95
C GLN A 375 -72.13 -23.74 18.50
N GLU A 376 -72.49 -23.62 17.22
CA GLU A 376 -73.40 -22.63 16.62
C GLU A 376 -72.92 -21.19 16.45
N MET A 377 -72.56 -20.87 15.20
CA MET A 377 -73.26 -19.78 14.51
C MET A 377 -73.21 -19.95 12.99
N ASN A 378 -74.40 -19.88 12.39
CA ASN A 378 -74.67 -19.85 10.95
C ASN A 378 -74.99 -18.37 10.56
N PRO A 379 -75.26 -18.02 9.28
CA PRO A 379 -74.31 -17.25 8.47
C PRO A 379 -74.82 -15.87 7.97
N LEU A 380 -73.91 -15.15 7.29
CA LEU A 380 -74.11 -14.24 6.14
C LEU A 380 -75.24 -13.19 6.18
N VAL A 381 -74.88 -11.89 6.20
CA VAL A 381 -75.65 -10.81 5.57
C VAL A 381 -74.73 -9.77 4.91
N ASN A 382 -75.07 -9.48 3.64
CA ASN A 382 -74.52 -8.51 2.67
C ASN A 382 -74.53 -7.03 3.10
N LYS A 383 -73.58 -6.25 2.56
CA LYS A 383 -73.79 -5.04 1.70
C LYS A 383 -72.42 -4.37 1.43
N GLN A 384 -71.88 -4.33 0.21
CA GLN A 384 -72.28 -3.55 -0.99
C GLN A 384 -71.91 -2.05 -0.90
N GLU A 385 -70.99 -1.66 -1.81
CA GLU A 385 -70.76 -0.38 -2.50
C GLU A 385 -70.62 0.93 -1.70
N THR A 386 -69.62 1.76 -2.06
CA THR A 386 -69.85 3.03 -2.78
C THR A 386 -68.52 3.63 -3.26
N ASP A 387 -68.47 3.92 -4.57
CA ASP A 387 -67.51 4.78 -5.29
C ASP A 387 -67.39 6.22 -4.75
N LYS A 388 -66.24 6.88 -4.94
CA LYS A 388 -66.23 8.21 -5.58
C LYS A 388 -64.85 8.74 -5.99
N ASN A 389 -64.78 9.09 -7.27
CA ASN A 389 -63.79 9.93 -7.95
C ASN A 389 -63.83 11.41 -7.49
N ARG A 390 -62.67 12.09 -7.63
CA ARG A 390 -62.44 13.52 -7.99
C ARG A 390 -60.91 13.72 -8.02
N GLU A 391 -60.20 13.89 -9.13
CA GLU A 391 -60.21 14.91 -10.19
C GLU A 391 -59.97 16.37 -9.72
N ALA A 392 -58.76 16.83 -10.11
CA ALA A 392 -58.39 18.11 -10.75
C ALA A 392 -58.12 19.40 -9.95
N ASP A 393 -57.23 20.20 -10.58
CA ASP A 393 -56.88 21.63 -10.42
C ASP A 393 -55.89 22.02 -9.32
N GLU A 394 -54.92 22.94 -9.47
CA GLU A 394 -54.16 23.62 -10.54
C GLU A 394 -53.04 24.39 -9.77
N PRO A 395 -51.92 24.84 -10.38
CA PRO A 395 -50.83 25.54 -9.70
C PRO A 395 -51.09 27.06 -9.63
N PRO A 396 -50.25 27.83 -8.90
CA PRO A 396 -49.57 28.93 -9.60
C PRO A 396 -48.19 29.35 -9.05
N HIS A 397 -47.39 29.87 -9.99
CA HIS A 397 -46.54 31.07 -9.99
C HIS A 397 -45.36 31.33 -9.04
N ASP A 398 -44.32 31.84 -9.71
CA ASP A 398 -43.41 32.96 -9.40
C ASP A 398 -42.08 32.76 -8.67
N SER A 399 -41.03 32.86 -9.51
CA SER A 399 -39.85 33.73 -9.42
C SER A 399 -39.54 34.45 -8.10
N GLN A 400 -38.27 34.35 -7.68
CA GLN A 400 -37.43 35.51 -7.38
C GLN A 400 -35.93 35.15 -7.21
N THR A 401 -35.10 35.98 -7.85
CA THR A 401 -33.66 36.30 -7.61
C THR A 401 -32.58 35.24 -7.77
#